data_AF-A0A942RVZ0-F1
#
_entry.id   AF-A0A942RVZ0-F1
#
_cell.length_a   1.000
_cell.length_b   1.000
_cell.length_c   1.000
_cell.angle_alpha   90.00
_cell.angle_beta   90.00
_cell.angle_gamma   90.00
#
_symmetry.space_group_name_H-M   'P 1'
#
loop_
_entity.id
_entity.type
_entity.pdbx_description
1 polymer ?
#
loop_
_entity_poly.entity_id
_entity_poly.type
_entity_poly.pdbx_seq_one_letter_code
_entity_poly.pdbx_strand_id
1 'polypeptide(L)'
;MDLHNAINQEETEVKFKTELQPDDWLCLKCNKRITEDKERFLFDSQSEFRFNNPEGYVFDIITFKSADGCREEGIPTSEFTWFKDHSWSFAFCSRCGLHLGWKYSGQFSFYGLIKARLIKGAALFN
;
A
#
# COMPACT_ATOMS: atom_id res chain seq x y z
N MET A 1 11.68 -60.32 -4.35
CA MET A 1 12.23 -59.29 -5.24
C MET A 1 11.03 -58.70 -5.96
N ASP A 2 10.37 -57.74 -5.31
CA ASP A 2 9.25 -56.99 -5.88
C ASP A 2 9.43 -55.54 -5.42
N LEU A 3 9.87 -54.71 -6.36
CA LEU A 3 10.21 -53.30 -6.15
C LEU A 3 8.95 -52.49 -6.49
N HIS A 4 8.09 -52.24 -5.52
CA HIS A 4 6.94 -51.34 -5.69
C HIS A 4 7.20 -50.02 -4.96
N ASN A 5 7.36 -48.98 -5.78
CA ASN A 5 6.84 -47.62 -5.62
C ASN A 5 6.40 -47.19 -4.22
N ALA A 6 7.21 -46.32 -3.61
CA ALA A 6 6.76 -45.07 -3.01
C ALA A 6 8.01 -44.31 -2.57
N ILE A 7 8.22 -43.11 -3.11
CA ILE A 7 8.64 -41.87 -2.43
C ILE A 7 8.72 -40.83 -3.55
N ASN A 8 7.59 -40.19 -3.83
CA ASN A 8 7.57 -38.83 -4.37
C ASN A 8 7.09 -37.96 -3.22
N GLN A 9 8.01 -37.49 -2.39
CA GLN A 9 7.75 -36.45 -1.41
C GLN A 9 8.95 -35.52 -1.36
N GLU A 10 8.63 -34.23 -1.48
CA GLU A 10 9.48 -33.06 -1.17
C GLU A 10 10.50 -32.60 -2.22
N GLU A 11 10.02 -31.92 -3.26
CA GLU A 11 10.79 -30.84 -3.89
C GLU A 11 9.94 -29.56 -3.98
N THR A 12 9.99 -28.81 -2.88
CA THR A 12 9.93 -27.33 -2.79
C THR A 12 8.86 -26.60 -3.62
N GLU A 13 7.75 -26.23 -3.00
CA GLU A 13 6.97 -25.05 -3.40
C GLU A 13 7.85 -23.79 -3.26
N VAL A 14 8.64 -23.51 -4.29
CA VAL A 14 9.20 -22.17 -4.50
C VAL A 14 7.99 -21.28 -4.80
N LYS A 15 7.51 -20.53 -3.79
CA LYS A 15 6.50 -19.49 -3.99
C LYS A 15 6.99 -18.56 -5.09
N PHE A 16 6.40 -18.70 -6.27
CA PHE A 16 6.65 -17.85 -7.43
C PHE A 16 6.51 -16.38 -6.99
N LYS A 17 7.46 -15.54 -7.44
CA LYS A 17 7.39 -14.09 -7.30
C LYS A 17 5.97 -13.66 -7.65
N THR A 18 5.25 -13.06 -6.71
CA THR A 18 3.85 -12.67 -6.91
C THR A 18 3.79 -11.75 -8.12
N GLU A 19 3.31 -12.28 -9.25
CA GLU A 19 3.11 -11.51 -10.46
C GLU A 19 2.15 -10.35 -10.13
N LEU A 20 2.45 -9.17 -10.67
CA LEU A 20 1.58 -8.01 -10.49
C LEU A 20 0.17 -8.37 -10.99
N GLN A 21 -0.85 -8.00 -10.22
CA GLN A 21 -2.24 -8.25 -10.55
C GLN A 21 -2.91 -6.97 -11.07
N PRO A 22 -3.96 -7.06 -11.91
CA PRO A 22 -4.69 -5.88 -12.38
C PRO A 22 -5.20 -4.96 -11.25
N ASP A 23 -5.60 -5.55 -10.12
CA ASP A 23 -6.14 -4.82 -8.96
C ASP A 23 -5.09 -4.25 -8.02
N ASP A 24 -3.81 -4.54 -8.25
CA ASP A 24 -2.72 -3.95 -7.47
C ASP A 24 -2.67 -2.43 -7.67
N TRP A 25 -2.32 -1.73 -6.60
CA TRP A 25 -1.88 -0.36 -6.63
C TRP A 25 -0.35 -0.34 -6.61
N LEU A 26 0.23 0.26 -7.64
CA LEU A 26 1.67 0.29 -7.87
C LEU A 26 2.20 1.71 -7.68
N CYS A 27 3.44 1.85 -7.25
CA CYS A 27 4.12 3.14 -7.23
C CYS A 27 4.29 3.64 -8.67
N LEU A 28 3.75 4.82 -8.99
CA LEU A 28 3.80 5.38 -10.34
C LEU A 28 5.22 5.54 -10.88
N LYS A 29 6.20 5.84 -10.01
CA LYS A 29 7.59 6.08 -10.43
C LYS A 29 8.35 4.81 -10.83
N CYS A 30 8.01 3.66 -10.26
CA CYS A 30 8.82 2.45 -10.48
C CYS A 30 8.02 1.17 -10.77
N ASN A 31 6.71 1.16 -10.56
CA ASN A 31 5.81 -0.01 -10.64
C ASN A 31 6.00 -1.04 -9.51
N LYS A 32 6.48 -0.61 -8.33
CA LYS A 32 6.55 -1.53 -7.18
C LYS A 32 5.12 -1.69 -6.67
N ARG A 33 4.67 -2.93 -6.44
CA ARG A 33 3.40 -3.19 -5.74
C ARG A 33 3.43 -2.52 -4.36
N ILE A 34 2.46 -1.64 -4.11
CA ILE A 34 2.29 -0.92 -2.85
C ILE A 34 1.24 -1.59 -2.00
N THR A 35 0.08 -1.89 -2.59
CA THR A 35 -1.06 -2.52 -1.92
C THR A 35 -2.02 -3.11 -2.98
N GLU A 36 -3.16 -3.65 -2.55
CA GLU A 36 -4.25 -4.18 -3.39
C GLU A 36 -5.55 -3.39 -3.17
N ASP A 37 -6.49 -3.43 -4.11
CA ASP A 37 -7.78 -2.77 -3.91
C ASP A 37 -8.59 -3.34 -2.73
N LYS A 38 -8.48 -4.65 -2.47
CA LYS A 38 -9.16 -5.30 -1.32
C LYS A 38 -8.73 -4.74 0.03
N GLU A 39 -7.57 -4.08 0.08
CA GLU A 39 -7.03 -3.47 1.29
C GLU A 39 -7.64 -2.09 1.56
N ARG A 40 -8.58 -1.59 0.74
CA ARG A 40 -9.25 -0.31 1.02
C ARG A 40 -9.77 -0.24 2.45
N PHE A 41 -9.51 0.89 3.09
CA PHE A 41 -9.98 1.22 4.42
C PHE A 41 -11.07 2.29 4.32
N LEU A 42 -12.20 2.07 4.98
CA LEU A 42 -13.28 3.05 5.05
C LEU A 42 -13.15 3.85 6.34
N PHE A 43 -12.86 5.14 6.23
CA PHE A 43 -12.98 6.11 7.32
C PHE A 43 -14.29 6.86 7.12
N ASP A 44 -15.21 6.79 8.09
CA ASP A 44 -16.58 7.35 7.95
C ASP A 44 -17.25 6.97 6.61
N SER A 45 -17.23 5.66 6.31
CA SER A 45 -17.81 5.05 5.09
C SER A 45 -17.19 5.49 3.76
N GLN A 46 -16.06 6.19 3.78
CA GLN A 46 -15.35 6.67 2.58
C GLN A 46 -13.92 6.17 2.53
N SER A 47 -13.39 5.92 1.33
CA SER A 47 -11.97 5.59 1.13
C SER A 47 -11.21 6.57 0.24
N GLU A 48 -11.88 7.57 -0.32
CA GLU A 48 -11.25 8.59 -1.16
C GLU A 48 -11.60 9.97 -0.62
N PHE A 49 -10.58 10.81 -0.46
CA PHE A 49 -10.68 12.11 0.17
C PHE A 49 -9.89 13.15 -0.62
N ARG A 50 -10.29 14.41 -0.50
CA ARG A 50 -9.54 15.56 -1.02
C ARG A 50 -9.20 16.48 0.13
N PHE A 51 -7.91 16.72 0.37
CA PHE A 51 -7.43 17.57 1.44
C PHE A 51 -6.48 18.65 0.96
N ASN A 52 -6.32 19.69 1.76
CA ASN A 52 -5.32 20.73 1.59
C ASN A 52 -4.36 20.68 2.79
N ASN A 53 -3.06 20.75 2.55
CA ASN A 53 -2.12 20.96 3.64
C ASN A 53 -2.00 22.46 3.99
N PRO A 54 -1.38 22.83 5.12
CA PRO A 54 -1.23 24.23 5.52
C PRO A 54 -0.51 25.13 4.51
N GLU A 55 0.37 24.54 3.70
CA GLU A 55 1.10 25.24 2.61
C GLU A 55 0.25 25.42 1.33
N GLY A 56 -1.01 24.98 1.34
CA GLY A 56 -1.95 25.16 0.23
C GLY A 56 -1.88 24.09 -0.87
N TYR A 57 -1.12 23.01 -0.68
CA TYR A 57 -1.11 21.89 -1.62
C TYR A 57 -2.35 21.00 -1.46
N VAL A 58 -2.99 20.69 -2.58
CA VAL A 58 -4.18 19.82 -2.64
C VAL A 58 -3.75 18.38 -2.93
N PHE A 59 -4.29 17.43 -2.18
CA PHE A 59 -4.05 16.00 -2.39
C PHE A 59 -5.36 15.23 -2.50
N ASP A 60 -5.48 14.42 -3.57
CA ASP A 60 -6.45 13.33 -3.65
C ASP A 60 -5.83 12.09 -2.98
N ILE A 61 -6.48 11.60 -1.92
CA ILE A 61 -5.99 10.54 -1.05
C ILE A 61 -6.89 9.31 -1.17
N ILE A 62 -6.29 8.12 -1.21
CA ILE A 62 -6.97 6.83 -1.06
C ILE A 62 -6.49 6.15 0.23
N THR A 63 -7.41 5.62 1.02
CA THR A 63 -7.08 4.96 2.29
C THR A 63 -7.02 3.43 2.19
N PHE A 64 -5.99 2.84 2.80
CA PHE A 64 -5.75 1.39 2.81
C PHE A 64 -5.38 0.87 4.20
N LYS A 65 -5.83 -0.34 4.54
CA LYS A 65 -5.50 -1.04 5.79
C LYS A 65 -4.02 -1.44 5.82
N SER A 66 -3.52 -1.98 4.71
CA SER A 66 -2.12 -2.37 4.55
C SER A 66 -1.49 -1.76 3.29
N ALA A 67 -0.18 -1.55 3.34
CA ALA A 67 0.61 -1.05 2.21
C ALA A 67 2.06 -1.53 2.32
N ASP A 68 2.28 -2.84 2.22
CA ASP A 68 3.59 -3.49 2.43
C ASP A 68 4.70 -2.99 1.49
N GLY A 69 4.34 -2.33 0.38
CA GLY A 69 5.31 -1.67 -0.49
C GLY A 69 5.80 -0.31 0.00
N CYS A 70 5.30 0.17 1.13
CA CYS A 70 5.74 1.38 1.79
C CYS A 70 6.82 1.11 2.84
N ARG A 71 7.63 2.14 3.12
CA ARG A 71 8.48 2.30 4.29
C ARG A 71 8.00 3.53 5.03
N GLU A 72 7.77 3.41 6.32
CA GLU A 72 7.39 4.52 7.20
C GLU A 72 8.64 5.28 7.67
N GLU A 73 8.56 6.59 7.83
CA GLU A 73 9.69 7.42 8.26
C GLU A 73 9.20 8.65 9.05
N GLY A 74 9.95 8.98 10.10
CA GLY A 74 9.62 10.05 11.04
C GLY A 74 8.82 9.60 12.26
N ILE A 75 8.81 10.43 13.30
CA ILE A 75 8.00 10.22 14.50
C ILE A 75 6.56 10.60 14.19
N PRO A 76 5.56 9.75 14.47
CA PRO A 76 4.16 10.10 14.24
C PRO A 76 3.73 11.37 15.00
N THR A 77 3.07 12.29 14.30
CA THR A 77 2.57 13.57 14.87
C THR A 77 1.09 13.77 14.56
N SER A 78 0.36 14.42 15.46
CA SER A 78 -1.04 14.82 15.22
C SER A 78 -1.17 16.19 14.56
N GLU A 79 -0.04 16.87 14.32
CA GLU A 79 0.00 18.20 13.73
C GLU A 79 -0.70 18.21 12.35
N PHE A 80 -1.71 19.07 12.19
CA PHE A 80 -2.52 19.18 10.97
C PHE A 80 -3.06 17.83 10.44
N THR A 81 -3.36 16.89 11.33
CA THR A 81 -3.97 15.63 10.91
C THR A 81 -5.31 15.86 10.21
N TRP A 82 -5.53 15.18 9.09
CA TRP A 82 -6.81 15.20 8.38
C TRP A 82 -7.82 14.20 8.94
N PHE A 83 -7.33 13.15 9.61
CA PHE A 83 -8.15 12.13 10.23
C PHE A 83 -8.11 12.31 11.74
N LYS A 84 -9.25 12.73 12.29
CA LYS A 84 -9.40 12.99 13.72
C LYS A 84 -8.97 11.77 14.55
N ASP A 85 -8.35 12.00 15.70
CA ASP A 85 -7.88 10.98 16.64
C ASP A 85 -6.75 10.08 16.09
N HIS A 86 -6.02 10.55 15.08
CA HIS A 86 -4.85 9.88 14.50
C HIS A 86 -3.66 10.83 14.40
N SER A 87 -2.48 10.29 14.72
CA SER A 87 -1.19 10.84 14.33
C SER A 87 -0.72 10.23 13.01
N TRP A 88 0.18 10.91 12.31
CA TRP A 88 0.73 10.46 11.05
C TRP A 88 2.25 10.51 10.99
N SER A 89 2.85 9.58 10.27
CA SER A 89 4.25 9.62 9.80
C SER A 89 4.29 9.51 8.27
N PHE A 90 5.42 9.83 7.65
CA PHE A 90 5.55 9.76 6.19
C PHE A 90 5.61 8.31 5.73
N ALA A 91 4.98 8.01 4.60
CA ALA A 91 5.05 6.73 3.91
C ALA A 91 5.70 6.90 2.53
N PHE A 92 6.83 6.24 2.33
CA PHE A 92 7.62 6.28 1.11
C PHE A 92 7.56 4.94 0.37
N CYS A 93 7.67 4.94 -0.96
CA CYS A 93 7.90 3.70 -1.70
C CYS A 93 9.20 3.05 -1.20
N SER A 94 9.13 1.83 -0.68
CA SER A 94 10.30 1.16 -0.10
C SER A 94 11.38 0.78 -1.11
N ARG A 95 11.11 0.91 -2.42
CA ARG A 95 12.12 0.74 -3.48
C ARG A 95 12.72 2.04 -3.98
N CYS A 96 11.90 3.03 -4.34
CA CYS A 96 12.40 4.22 -5.05
C CYS A 96 12.39 5.51 -4.22
N GLY A 97 11.90 5.45 -2.97
CA GLY A 97 11.86 6.60 -2.06
C GLY A 97 10.86 7.69 -2.44
N LEU A 98 10.00 7.49 -3.45
CA LEU A 98 8.92 8.45 -3.74
C LEU A 98 8.02 8.56 -2.50
N HIS A 99 7.76 9.78 -2.02
CA HIS A 99 6.75 10.02 -0.99
C HIS A 99 5.38 9.60 -1.52
N LEU A 100 4.78 8.55 -0.97
CA LEU A 100 3.49 8.03 -1.43
C LEU A 100 2.32 8.53 -0.60
N GLY A 101 2.55 9.04 0.61
CA GLY A 101 1.53 9.59 1.48
C GLY A 101 1.92 9.39 2.93
N TRP A 102 0.97 8.99 3.77
CA TRP A 102 1.15 8.94 5.22
C TRP A 102 0.65 7.64 5.82
N LYS A 103 1.32 7.18 6.89
CA LYS A 103 0.82 6.16 7.79
C LYS A 103 0.08 6.84 8.93
N TYR A 104 -1.18 6.48 9.17
CA TYR A 104 -1.97 6.96 10.30
C TYR A 104 -2.03 5.92 11.42
N SER A 105 -1.90 6.38 12.65
CA SER A 105 -1.93 5.57 13.88
C SER A 105 -2.72 6.31 14.96
N GLY A 106 -3.64 5.61 15.61
CA GLY A 106 -4.53 6.19 16.62
C GLY A 106 -5.66 5.23 16.94
N GLN A 107 -6.90 5.70 16.80
CA GLN A 107 -8.09 4.82 16.91
C GLN A 107 -8.02 3.65 15.92
N PHE A 108 -7.52 3.90 14.71
CA PHE A 108 -7.27 2.92 13.67
C PHE A 108 -5.82 3.01 13.19
N SER A 109 -5.41 1.97 12.46
CA SER A 109 -4.11 1.90 11.82
C SER A 109 -4.33 1.68 10.33
N PHE A 110 -3.99 2.68 9.52
CA PHE A 110 -4.18 2.65 8.06
C PHE A 110 -3.17 3.55 7.36
N TYR A 111 -3.23 3.62 6.04
CA TYR A 111 -2.43 4.48 5.18
C TYR A 111 -3.34 5.40 4.40
N GLY A 112 -2.96 6.67 4.25
CA GLY A 112 -3.55 7.59 3.29
C GLY A 112 -2.55 7.88 2.19
N LEU A 113 -2.76 7.33 0.99
CA LEU A 113 -1.82 7.41 -0.13
C LEU A 113 -2.31 8.37 -1.22
N ILE A 114 -1.40 9.14 -1.79
CA ILE A 114 -1.67 10.14 -2.81
C ILE A 114 -1.97 9.45 -4.14
N LYS A 115 -3.21 9.59 -4.62
CA LYS A 115 -3.73 8.95 -5.83
C LYS A 115 -2.86 9.20 -7.05
N ALA A 116 -2.42 10.45 -7.25
CA ALA A 116 -1.57 10.84 -8.37
C ALA A 116 -0.15 10.23 -8.35
N ARG A 117 0.23 9.52 -7.29
CA ARG A 117 1.53 8.83 -7.16
C ARG A 117 1.41 7.32 -7.22
N LEU A 118 0.20 6.82 -7.52
CA LEU A 118 -0.12 5.42 -7.71
C LEU A 118 -0.66 5.18 -9.13
N ILE A 119 -0.52 3.94 -9.60
CA ILE A 119 -1.13 3.46 -10.85
C ILE A 119 -1.73 2.08 -10.61
N LYS A 120 -2.88 1.79 -11.24
CA LYS A 120 -3.48 0.46 -11.21
C LYS A 120 -2.68 -0.51 -12.05
N GLY A 121 -2.49 -1.73 -11.57
CA GLY A 121 -1.84 -2.80 -12.32
C GLY A 121 -2.50 -3.06 -13.68
N ALA A 122 -3.82 -2.91 -13.77
CA ALA A 122 -4.59 -3.02 -15.01
C ALA A 122 -4.05 -2.13 -16.15
N ALA A 123 -3.45 -0.97 -15.81
CA ALA A 123 -2.88 -0.07 -16.81
C ALA A 123 -1.57 -0.58 -17.45
N LEU A 124 -0.94 -1.62 -16.89
CA LEU A 124 0.28 -2.23 -17.44
C LEU A 124 0.00 -3.38 -18.42
N PHE A 125 -1.25 -3.85 -18.51
CA PHE A 125 -1.65 -4.99 -19.35
C PHE A 125 -2.38 -4.58 -20.64
N ASN A 126 -2.35 -3.29 -20.98
CA ASN A 126 -2.96 -2.71 -22.18
C ASN A 126 -1.98 -2.68 -23.36
#